data_AF-A0AAE1B0Y5-F1
#
_entry.id   AF-A0AAE1B0Y5-F1
#
_cell.length_a   1.000
_cell.length_b   1.000
_cell.length_c   1.000
_cell.angle_alpha   90.00
_cell.angle_beta   90.00
_cell.angle_gamma   90.00
#
_symmetry.space_group_name_H-M   'P 1'
#
loop_
_entity.id
_entity.type
_entity.pdbx_description
1 polymer ?
#
loop_
_entity_poly.entity_id
_entity_poly.type
_entity_poly.pdbx_seq_one_letter_code
_entity_poly.pdbx_strand_id
1 'polypeptide(L)'
;MAEQEQQQEQAAKDVEHADVEEEEEDNPNYKPPAPKKLDDIVNQDQDDESLVKYKQALLGQGSKDIIHDPNNKLNCIIQKLSLLVEGRDEVSIDLTKPEEEIKNESFTIKEGCKYQIKIYFLVQREIVTGLKYVHKVFRKGIKVDSMSQMMGSYGPKVELQSFTTQQEEAPSGMIMRGDYKIKSCFYDDDKIYYAHWEWHLAVKKDW
;
A
#
# COMPACT_ATOMS: atom_id res chain seq x y z
N MET A 1 -2.92 -6.68 30.47
CA MET A 1 -4.32 -6.76 30.02
C MET A 1 -4.53 -5.84 28.82
N ALA A 2 -4.39 -4.52 28.93
CA ALA A 2 -4.57 -3.59 27.79
C ALA A 2 -3.68 -3.86 26.56
N GLU A 3 -2.39 -4.20 26.74
CA GLU A 3 -1.51 -4.55 25.59
C GLU A 3 -1.86 -5.89 24.93
N GLN A 4 -2.39 -6.86 25.70
CA GLN A 4 -2.82 -8.15 25.17
C GLN A 4 -4.16 -8.03 24.42
N GLU A 5 -5.07 -7.17 24.89
CA GLU A 5 -6.32 -6.85 24.19
C GLU A 5 -6.05 -6.08 22.90
N GLN A 6 -5.13 -5.11 22.89
CA GLN A 6 -4.73 -4.42 21.65
C GLN A 6 -4.05 -5.35 20.65
N GLN A 7 -3.21 -6.28 21.10
CA GLN A 7 -2.62 -7.29 20.22
C GLN A 7 -3.66 -8.28 19.68
N GLN A 8 -4.65 -8.67 20.47
CA GLN A 8 -5.73 -9.55 20.03
C GLN A 8 -6.71 -8.84 19.07
N GLU A 9 -7.00 -7.57 19.28
CA GLU A 9 -7.86 -6.78 18.40
C GLU A 9 -7.17 -6.47 17.07
N GLN A 10 -5.86 -6.15 17.10
CA GLN A 10 -5.07 -5.99 15.90
C GLN A 10 -4.99 -7.32 15.13
N ALA A 11 -4.69 -8.44 15.80
CA ALA A 11 -4.66 -9.76 15.16
C ALA A 11 -6.03 -10.19 14.60
N ALA A 12 -7.14 -9.84 15.26
CA ALA A 12 -8.48 -10.13 14.75
C ALA A 12 -8.82 -9.28 13.51
N LYS A 13 -8.41 -8.00 13.49
CA LYS A 13 -8.53 -7.14 12.31
C LYS A 13 -7.64 -7.64 11.18
N ASP A 14 -6.40 -8.01 11.46
CA ASP A 14 -5.49 -8.60 10.49
C ASP A 14 -6.07 -9.89 9.89
N VAL A 15 -6.80 -10.70 10.67
CA VAL A 15 -7.50 -11.92 10.18
C VAL A 15 -8.73 -11.60 9.33
N GLU A 16 -9.60 -10.66 9.73
CA GLU A 16 -10.73 -10.22 8.87
C GLU A 16 -10.26 -9.54 7.57
N HIS A 17 -9.05 -8.99 7.55
CA HIS A 17 -8.49 -8.28 6.40
C HIS A 17 -7.54 -9.14 5.57
N ALA A 18 -7.02 -10.24 6.14
CA ALA A 18 -6.36 -11.32 5.40
C ALA A 18 -7.30 -12.01 4.40
N ASP A 19 -8.62 -11.90 4.60
CA ASP A 19 -9.62 -12.28 3.59
C ASP A 19 -9.43 -11.50 2.26
N VAL A 20 -8.67 -10.39 2.24
CA VAL A 20 -8.27 -9.67 1.02
C VAL A 20 -7.15 -10.40 0.25
N GLU A 21 -6.41 -11.32 0.86
CA GLU A 21 -5.28 -12.02 0.24
C GLU A 21 -5.66 -13.26 -0.58
N GLU A 22 -6.82 -13.87 -0.34
CA GLU A 22 -7.10 -15.28 -0.73
C GLU A 22 -7.11 -15.64 -2.24
N GLU A 23 -6.81 -14.74 -3.18
CA GLU A 23 -7.09 -14.98 -4.60
C GLU A 23 -5.93 -14.80 -5.59
N GLU A 24 -4.65 -14.74 -5.17
CA GLU A 24 -3.55 -14.72 -6.13
C GLU A 24 -2.57 -15.90 -6.03
N GLU A 25 -2.24 -16.43 -7.21
CA GLU A 25 -1.16 -17.40 -7.43
C GLU A 25 0.18 -16.72 -7.12
N ASP A 26 0.58 -16.70 -5.85
CA ASP A 26 2.00 -16.52 -5.50
C ASP A 26 2.79 -17.50 -6.37
N ASN A 27 3.76 -16.98 -7.13
CA ASN A 27 4.63 -17.83 -7.94
C ASN A 27 5.20 -18.91 -7.02
N PRO A 28 4.88 -20.21 -7.23
CA PRO A 28 5.21 -21.27 -6.27
C PRO A 28 6.72 -21.45 -6.08
N ASN A 29 7.53 -20.84 -6.94
CA ASN A 29 8.98 -20.86 -6.88
C ASN A 29 9.60 -19.66 -6.15
N TYR A 30 8.84 -18.58 -5.87
CA TYR A 30 9.36 -17.45 -5.10
C TYR A 30 9.41 -17.80 -3.62
N LYS A 31 10.55 -17.52 -2.99
CA LYS A 31 10.74 -17.67 -1.55
C LYS A 31 11.15 -16.31 -0.99
N PRO A 32 10.39 -15.74 -0.04
CA PRO A 32 10.78 -14.52 0.64
C PRO A 32 12.21 -14.60 1.16
N PRO A 33 13.00 -13.52 1.06
CA PRO A 33 14.34 -13.48 1.63
C PRO A 33 14.27 -13.67 3.15
N ALA A 34 15.35 -14.19 3.74
CA ALA A 34 15.44 -14.25 5.21
C ALA A 34 15.47 -12.82 5.79
N PRO A 35 14.74 -12.55 6.89
CA PRO A 35 14.73 -11.24 7.51
C PRO A 35 16.15 -10.90 7.98
N LYS A 36 16.65 -9.75 7.51
CA LYS A 36 17.96 -9.20 7.90
C LYS A 36 17.78 -7.76 8.31
N LYS A 37 18.43 -7.36 9.39
CA LYS A 37 18.44 -5.96 9.82
C LYS A 37 19.24 -5.11 8.86
N LEU A 38 18.79 -3.88 8.67
CA LEU A 38 19.48 -2.87 7.88
C LEU A 38 20.91 -2.66 8.37
N ASP A 39 21.12 -2.66 9.69
CA ASP A 39 22.46 -2.53 10.28
C ASP A 39 23.39 -3.68 9.90
N ASP A 40 22.88 -4.91 9.91
CA ASP A 40 23.66 -6.09 9.52
C ASP A 40 24.02 -6.01 8.03
N ILE A 41 23.07 -5.59 7.18
CA ILE A 41 23.29 -5.40 5.73
C ILE A 41 24.37 -4.34 5.48
N VAL A 42 24.30 -3.21 6.18
CA VAL A 42 25.28 -2.13 6.04
C VAL A 42 26.65 -2.58 6.56
N ASN A 43 26.72 -3.26 7.69
CA ASN A 43 27.99 -3.66 8.30
C ASN A 43 28.66 -4.87 7.62
N GLN A 44 27.92 -5.63 6.80
CA GLN A 44 28.48 -6.71 6.01
C GLN A 44 29.41 -6.16 4.91
N ASP A 45 30.51 -6.85 4.61
CA ASP A 45 31.38 -6.58 3.46
C ASP A 45 31.96 -5.16 3.40
N GLN A 46 32.28 -4.58 4.56
CA GLN A 46 32.88 -3.24 4.67
C GLN A 46 34.27 -3.15 4.01
N ASP A 47 34.94 -4.29 3.83
CA ASP A 47 36.23 -4.38 3.14
C ASP A 47 36.12 -4.25 1.61
N ASP A 48 34.90 -4.29 1.05
CA ASP A 48 34.65 -4.17 -0.39
C ASP A 48 34.04 -2.79 -0.74
N GLU A 49 34.86 -1.88 -1.26
CA GLU A 49 34.43 -0.54 -1.66
C GLU A 49 33.29 -0.53 -2.68
N SER A 50 33.19 -1.55 -3.55
CA SER A 50 32.15 -1.64 -4.57
C SER A 50 30.81 -1.97 -3.93
N LEU A 51 30.79 -2.91 -2.97
CA LEU A 51 29.59 -3.26 -2.21
C LEU A 51 29.16 -2.13 -1.28
N VAL A 52 30.10 -1.41 -0.67
CA VAL A 52 29.78 -0.22 0.14
C VAL A 52 29.12 0.86 -0.73
N LYS A 53 29.68 1.19 -1.89
CA LYS A 53 29.08 2.15 -2.84
C LYS A 53 27.71 1.68 -3.33
N TYR A 54 27.55 0.39 -3.61
CA TYR A 54 26.27 -0.19 -4.04
C TYR A 54 25.20 -0.05 -2.95
N LYS A 55 25.51 -0.40 -1.69
CA LYS A 55 24.60 -0.25 -0.55
C LYS A 55 24.23 1.21 -0.30
N GLN A 56 25.20 2.12 -0.40
CA GLN A 56 24.94 3.56 -0.28
C GLN A 56 24.06 4.10 -1.41
N ALA A 57 24.22 3.62 -2.64
CA ALA A 57 23.37 4.02 -3.76
C ALA A 57 21.92 3.55 -3.59
N LEU A 58 21.71 2.36 -3.01
CA LEU A 58 20.36 1.81 -2.79
C LEU A 58 19.66 2.38 -1.55
N LEU A 59 20.38 2.51 -0.44
CA LEU A 59 19.79 2.93 0.85
C LEU A 59 19.84 4.44 1.06
N GLY A 60 20.64 5.16 0.27
CA GLY A 60 20.95 6.56 0.51
C GLY A 60 21.91 6.75 1.68
N GLN A 61 22.49 7.94 1.78
CA GLN A 61 23.30 8.31 2.94
C GLN A 61 22.38 8.55 4.14
N GLY A 62 22.59 7.82 5.25
CA GLY A 62 21.87 8.06 6.51
C GLY A 62 20.61 7.22 6.74
N SER A 63 20.46 6.07 6.08
CA SER A 63 19.29 5.19 6.24
C SER A 63 19.05 4.63 7.65
N LYS A 64 20.05 4.71 8.55
CA LYS A 64 20.02 4.11 9.89
C LYS A 64 19.13 4.83 10.91
N ASP A 65 18.88 6.13 10.72
CA ASP A 65 18.20 6.98 11.70
C ASP A 65 16.89 7.59 11.16
N ILE A 66 16.37 7.04 10.06
CA ILE A 66 15.16 7.57 9.44
C ILE A 66 13.96 7.05 10.23
N ILE A 67 13.43 7.94 11.08
CA ILE A 67 12.20 7.74 11.85
C ILE A 67 11.28 8.92 11.56
N HIS A 68 10.14 8.64 10.94
CA HIS A 68 9.08 9.62 10.64
C HIS A 68 8.07 9.70 11.78
N ASP A 69 7.67 8.55 12.31
CA ASP A 69 6.76 8.44 13.44
C ASP A 69 7.34 7.47 14.49
N PRO A 70 7.83 8.00 15.64
CA PRO A 70 8.34 7.18 16.74
C PRO A 70 7.26 6.31 17.41
N ASN A 71 5.98 6.68 17.33
CA ASN A 71 4.88 5.96 17.98
C ASN A 71 4.37 4.80 17.12
N ASN A 72 4.46 4.93 15.80
CA ASN A 72 4.14 3.85 14.90
C ASN A 72 5.25 2.81 14.93
N LYS A 73 4.94 1.54 15.25
CA LYS A 73 5.90 0.42 15.28
C LYS A 73 6.17 -0.19 13.89
N LEU A 74 5.38 0.17 12.89
CA LEU A 74 5.48 -0.36 11.53
C LEU A 74 6.55 0.38 10.72
N ASN A 75 7.22 -0.34 9.83
CA ASN A 75 8.30 0.20 9.01
C ASN A 75 7.80 0.93 7.77
N CYS A 76 6.58 0.65 7.31
CA CYS A 76 5.91 1.42 6.26
C CYS A 76 4.75 2.23 6.86
N ILE A 77 4.64 3.49 6.46
CA ILE A 77 3.56 4.40 6.84
C ILE A 77 2.91 4.89 5.56
N ILE A 78 1.67 4.47 5.31
CA ILE A 78 0.89 4.96 4.19
C ILE A 78 0.36 6.35 4.52
N GLN A 79 0.63 7.32 3.64
CA GLN A 79 0.30 8.73 3.89
C GLN A 79 -0.97 9.13 3.16
N LYS A 80 -1.03 8.90 1.84
CA LYS A 80 -2.19 9.26 1.03
C LYS A 80 -2.32 8.38 -0.19
N LEU A 81 -3.55 8.21 -0.64
CA LEU A 81 -3.89 7.61 -1.93
C LEU A 81 -4.41 8.69 -2.85
N SER A 82 -4.00 8.70 -4.11
CA SER A 82 -4.43 9.69 -5.08
C SER A 82 -4.87 9.03 -6.37
N LEU A 83 -5.95 9.55 -6.95
CA LEU A 83 -6.51 9.10 -8.20
C LEU A 83 -6.13 10.10 -9.29
N LEU A 84 -5.31 9.65 -10.23
CA LEU A 84 -4.90 10.42 -11.40
C LEU A 84 -5.81 10.03 -12.54
N VAL A 85 -6.70 10.94 -12.96
CA VAL A 85 -7.57 10.70 -14.10
C VAL A 85 -7.13 11.58 -15.27
N GLU A 86 -7.08 10.99 -16.46
CA GLU A 86 -6.64 11.70 -17.67
C GLU A 86 -7.49 12.96 -17.89
N GLY A 87 -6.82 14.11 -17.99
CA GLY A 87 -7.45 15.41 -18.22
C GLY A 87 -8.09 16.06 -16.99
N ARG A 88 -7.76 15.62 -15.77
CA ARG A 88 -8.22 16.22 -14.51
C ARG A 88 -7.12 16.40 -13.47
N ASP A 89 -7.42 17.24 -12.49
CA ASP A 89 -6.58 17.42 -11.32
C ASP A 89 -6.55 16.15 -10.46
N GLU A 90 -5.39 15.88 -9.86
CA GLU A 90 -5.19 14.76 -8.92
C GLU A 90 -6.11 14.94 -7.70
N VAL A 91 -6.95 13.94 -7.43
CA VAL A 91 -7.79 13.92 -6.23
C VAL A 91 -7.15 12.96 -5.24
N SER A 92 -7.01 13.35 -3.97
CA SER A 92 -6.32 12.55 -2.97
C SER A 92 -7.15 12.34 -1.71
N ILE A 93 -7.09 11.12 -1.17
CA ILE A 93 -7.54 10.75 0.17
C ILE A 93 -6.32 10.74 1.09
N ASP A 94 -6.42 11.43 2.21
CA ASP A 94 -5.42 11.38 3.27
C ASP A 94 -5.67 10.15 4.16
N LEU A 95 -4.71 9.22 4.17
CA LEU A 95 -4.81 7.94 4.88
C LEU A 95 -4.28 8.03 6.31
N THR A 96 -3.81 9.21 6.74
CA THR A 96 -3.43 9.46 8.14
C THR A 96 -4.64 9.82 9.02
N LYS A 97 -5.79 10.09 8.40
CA LYS A 97 -7.05 10.39 9.08
C LYS A 97 -7.66 9.15 9.75
N PRO A 98 -8.58 9.32 10.71
CA PRO A 98 -9.34 8.20 11.26
C PRO A 98 -10.10 7.42 10.17
N GLU A 99 -10.18 6.10 10.33
CA GLU A 99 -10.84 5.20 9.36
C GLU A 99 -12.30 5.60 9.07
N GLU A 100 -13.00 6.16 10.07
CA GLU A 100 -14.38 6.64 9.91
C GLU A 100 -14.49 7.81 8.92
N GLU A 101 -13.48 8.68 8.85
CA GLU A 101 -13.45 9.78 7.88
C GLU A 101 -13.14 9.25 6.49
N ILE A 102 -12.15 8.36 6.38
CA ILE A 102 -11.72 7.74 5.11
C ILE A 102 -12.88 6.97 4.47
N LYS A 103 -13.68 6.26 5.27
CA LYS A 103 -14.89 5.52 4.84
C LYS A 103 -15.94 6.42 4.20
N ASN A 104 -15.99 7.70 4.57
CA ASN A 104 -16.92 8.68 4.00
C ASN A 104 -16.34 9.38 2.76
N GLU A 105 -15.04 9.24 2.49
CA GLU A 105 -14.43 9.78 1.29
C GLU A 105 -14.85 8.95 0.06
N SER A 106 -15.23 9.66 -1.01
CA SER A 106 -15.65 9.05 -2.26
C SER A 106 -15.02 9.75 -3.45
N PHE A 107 -14.48 8.97 -4.38
CA PHE A 107 -14.07 9.47 -5.68
C PHE A 107 -15.24 9.37 -6.65
N THR A 108 -15.39 10.36 -7.52
CA THR A 108 -16.31 10.27 -8.67
C THR A 108 -15.48 10.21 -9.94
N ILE A 109 -15.69 9.16 -10.73
CA ILE A 109 -15.07 9.03 -12.06
C ILE A 109 -16.11 8.88 -13.15
N LYS A 110 -15.77 9.37 -14.33
CA LYS A 110 -16.58 9.19 -15.53
C LYS A 110 -16.37 7.77 -16.08
N GLU A 111 -17.45 7.13 -16.51
CA GLU A 111 -17.37 5.84 -17.20
C GLU A 111 -16.42 5.90 -18.42
N GLY A 112 -15.63 4.85 -18.64
CA GLY A 112 -14.66 4.77 -19.73
C GLY A 112 -13.47 5.74 -19.62
N CYS A 113 -13.29 6.45 -18.50
CA CYS A 113 -12.11 7.26 -18.30
C CYS A 113 -10.91 6.39 -17.91
N LYS A 114 -9.71 6.80 -18.32
CA LYS A 114 -8.47 6.17 -17.90
C LYS A 114 -7.99 6.79 -16.60
N TYR A 115 -7.73 5.96 -15.60
CA TYR A 115 -7.21 6.39 -14.32
C TYR A 115 -6.03 5.55 -13.85
N GLN A 116 -5.24 6.14 -12.95
CA GLN A 116 -4.16 5.48 -12.24
C GLN A 116 -4.30 5.79 -10.76
N ILE A 117 -3.93 4.83 -9.92
CA ILE A 117 -3.84 5.02 -8.48
C ILE A 117 -2.39 5.31 -8.15
N LYS A 118 -2.13 6.42 -7.47
CA LYS A 118 -0.82 6.76 -6.93
C LYS A 118 -0.88 6.72 -5.41
N ILE A 119 -0.12 5.81 -4.83
CA ILE A 119 0.01 5.73 -3.38
C ILE A 119 1.29 6.44 -2.95
N TYR A 120 1.20 7.19 -1.87
CA TYR A 120 2.32 7.84 -1.21
C TYR A 120 2.55 7.23 0.16
N PHE A 121 3.79 6.89 0.44
CA PHE A 121 4.19 6.20 1.66
C PHE A 121 5.59 6.59 2.09
N LEU A 122 5.86 6.41 3.37
CA LEU A 122 7.16 6.61 4.00
C LEU A 122 7.64 5.27 4.54
N VAL A 123 8.94 5.03 4.41
CA VAL A 123 9.59 3.87 5.01
C VAL A 123 10.57 4.37 6.07
N GLN A 124 10.54 3.73 7.23
CA GLN A 124 11.36 4.05 8.39
C GLN A 124 11.96 2.80 9.02
N ARG A 125 13.08 2.98 9.73
CA ARG A 125 13.86 1.95 10.47
C ARG A 125 14.46 0.83 9.61
N GLU A 126 13.64 0.03 8.95
CA GLU A 126 14.06 -1.19 8.25
C GLU A 126 13.59 -1.21 6.80
N ILE A 127 14.17 -2.11 6.01
CA ILE A 127 13.76 -2.34 4.62
C ILE A 127 12.43 -3.10 4.63
N VAL A 128 11.47 -2.60 3.86
CA VAL A 128 10.21 -3.30 3.60
C VAL A 128 10.39 -4.09 2.31
N THR A 129 10.33 -5.41 2.37
CA THR A 129 10.58 -6.29 1.21
C THR A 129 9.31 -6.81 0.60
N GLY A 130 9.13 -6.58 -0.70
CA GLY A 130 7.95 -7.07 -1.43
C GLY A 130 6.65 -6.43 -0.97
N LEU A 131 6.64 -5.11 -0.81
CA LEU A 131 5.43 -4.35 -0.53
C LEU A 131 4.41 -4.61 -1.66
N LYS A 132 3.20 -5.01 -1.27
CA LYS A 132 2.07 -5.31 -2.14
C LYS A 132 0.90 -4.40 -1.78
N TYR A 133 0.26 -3.85 -2.80
CA TYR A 133 -1.02 -3.17 -2.68
C TYR A 133 -2.10 -4.09 -3.25
N VAL A 134 -3.13 -4.36 -2.46
CA VAL A 134 -4.27 -5.16 -2.91
C VAL A 134 -5.55 -4.38 -2.69
N HIS A 135 -6.48 -4.46 -3.64
CA HIS A 135 -7.84 -4.02 -3.40
C HIS A 135 -8.87 -5.03 -3.90
N LYS A 136 -10.04 -5.01 -3.25
CA LYS A 136 -11.23 -5.75 -3.66
C LYS A 136 -12.36 -4.77 -3.89
N VAL A 137 -12.98 -4.87 -5.05
CA VAL A 137 -14.08 -4.00 -5.47
C VAL A 137 -15.39 -4.75 -5.26
N PHE A 138 -16.29 -4.14 -4.50
CA PHE A 138 -17.60 -4.66 -4.17
C PHE A 138 -18.70 -3.76 -4.70
N ARG A 139 -19.77 -4.37 -5.21
CA ARG A 139 -20.97 -3.67 -5.63
C ARG A 139 -22.18 -4.33 -5.01
N LYS A 140 -22.96 -3.56 -4.26
CA LYS A 140 -24.13 -4.06 -3.50
C LYS A 140 -23.80 -5.30 -2.63
N GLY A 141 -22.62 -5.31 -2.03
CA GLY A 141 -22.13 -6.41 -1.17
C GLY A 141 -21.54 -7.61 -1.92
N ILE A 142 -21.55 -7.62 -3.25
CA ILE A 142 -20.99 -8.70 -4.06
C ILE A 142 -19.60 -8.27 -4.56
N LYS A 143 -18.58 -9.12 -4.40
CA LYS A 143 -17.26 -8.89 -5.00
C LYS A 143 -17.40 -8.94 -6.53
N VAL A 144 -17.00 -7.87 -7.20
CA VAL A 144 -17.08 -7.74 -8.66
C VAL A 144 -15.71 -7.68 -9.32
N ASP A 145 -14.68 -7.29 -8.58
CA ASP A 145 -13.31 -7.22 -9.09
C ASP A 145 -12.29 -7.31 -7.93
N SER A 146 -11.04 -7.60 -8.27
CA SER A 146 -9.90 -7.47 -7.37
C SER A 146 -8.61 -7.26 -8.14
N MET A 147 -7.70 -6.51 -7.53
CA MET A 147 -6.39 -6.22 -8.10
C MET A 147 -5.34 -6.39 -7.01
N SER A 148 -4.22 -7.02 -7.37
CA SER A 148 -2.99 -7.00 -6.59
C SER A 148 -1.89 -6.38 -7.42
N GLN A 149 -1.08 -5.52 -6.80
CA GLN A 149 0.07 -4.94 -7.45
C GLN A 149 1.29 -4.99 -6.53
N MET A 150 2.30 -5.75 -6.97
CA MET A 150 3.62 -5.77 -6.35
C MET A 150 4.32 -4.44 -6.61
N MET A 151 4.61 -3.72 -5.54
CA MET A 151 5.30 -2.43 -5.57
C MET A 151 6.81 -2.61 -5.46
N GLY A 152 7.27 -3.69 -4.84
CA GLY A 152 8.68 -4.03 -4.69
C GLY A 152 9.23 -3.74 -3.29
N SER A 153 10.55 -3.68 -3.17
CA SER A 153 11.22 -3.47 -1.89
C SER A 153 11.69 -2.03 -1.74
N TYR A 154 11.45 -1.44 -0.57
CA TYR A 154 11.73 -0.05 -0.27
C TYR A 154 12.55 0.07 1.01
N GLY A 155 13.66 0.81 0.94
CA GLY A 155 14.47 1.15 2.10
C GLY A 155 13.95 2.41 2.82
N PRO A 156 14.39 2.65 4.06
CA PRO A 156 14.08 3.89 4.77
C PRO A 156 14.55 5.11 3.99
N LYS A 157 13.68 6.11 3.84
CA LYS A 157 14.00 7.36 3.13
C LYS A 157 13.31 8.54 3.78
N VAL A 158 14.00 9.69 3.85
CA VAL A 158 13.45 10.95 4.41
C VAL A 158 12.37 11.53 3.50
N GLU A 159 12.51 11.35 2.20
CA GLU A 159 11.55 11.84 1.21
C GLU A 159 10.35 10.91 1.07
N LEU A 160 9.17 11.51 0.82
CA LEU A 160 7.95 10.79 0.50
C LEU A 160 8.13 9.96 -0.77
N GLN A 161 7.95 8.65 -0.64
CA GLN A 161 7.99 7.72 -1.77
C GLN A 161 6.59 7.62 -2.38
N SER A 162 6.53 7.33 -3.68
CA SER A 162 5.26 7.12 -4.35
C SER A 162 5.35 6.01 -5.36
N PHE A 163 4.26 5.25 -5.48
CA PHE A 163 4.08 4.22 -6.49
C PHE A 163 2.82 4.50 -7.28
N THR A 164 2.88 4.36 -8.60
CA THR A 164 1.73 4.55 -9.49
C THR A 164 1.38 3.22 -10.12
N THR A 165 0.12 2.81 -10.02
CA THR A 165 -0.38 1.57 -10.61
C THR A 165 -0.38 1.64 -12.13
N GLN A 166 -0.63 0.49 -12.76
CA GLN A 166 -0.90 0.47 -14.19
C GLN A 166 -2.17 1.28 -14.50
N GLN A 167 -2.26 1.79 -15.72
CA GLN A 167 -3.43 2.54 -16.16
C GLN A 167 -4.61 1.60 -16.35
N GLU A 168 -5.71 1.92 -15.67
CA GLU A 168 -6.97 1.19 -15.74
C GLU A 168 -8.04 2.03 -16.44
N GLU A 169 -9.07 1.36 -16.94
CA GLU A 169 -10.22 2.01 -17.57
C GLU A 169 -11.47 1.79 -16.71
N ALA A 170 -12.15 2.89 -16.36
CA ALA A 170 -13.38 2.84 -15.59
C ALA A 170 -14.45 2.04 -16.33
N PRO A 171 -15.20 1.15 -15.64
CA PRO A 171 -16.19 0.33 -16.30
C PRO A 171 -17.27 1.21 -16.96
N SER A 172 -17.72 0.80 -18.14
CA SER A 172 -18.67 1.59 -18.94
C SER A 172 -19.99 0.88 -19.17
N GLY A 173 -21.03 1.68 -19.43
CA GLY A 173 -22.37 1.19 -19.74
C GLY A 173 -23.35 1.37 -18.58
N MET A 174 -24.63 1.47 -18.94
CA MET A 174 -25.73 1.79 -18.02
C MET A 174 -25.83 0.83 -16.83
N ILE A 175 -25.44 -0.43 -17.03
CA ILE A 175 -25.46 -1.47 -15.98
C ILE A 175 -24.28 -1.30 -15.03
N MET A 176 -23.11 -0.83 -15.47
CA MET A 176 -21.93 -0.73 -14.61
C MET A 176 -21.90 0.56 -13.79
N ARG A 177 -22.58 1.63 -14.21
CA ARG A 177 -22.68 2.86 -13.42
C ARG A 177 -23.21 2.63 -12.00
N GLY A 178 -22.72 3.40 -11.04
CA GLY A 178 -23.16 3.38 -9.65
C GLY A 178 -22.00 3.39 -8.66
N ASP A 179 -22.33 3.11 -7.41
CA ASP A 179 -21.38 3.13 -6.30
C ASP A 179 -20.72 1.78 -6.09
N TYR A 180 -19.39 1.83 -5.99
CA TYR A 180 -18.53 0.73 -5.68
C TYR A 180 -17.89 0.98 -4.32
N LYS A 181 -17.86 -0.04 -3.48
CA LYS A 181 -17.10 -0.06 -2.24
C LYS A 181 -15.79 -0.77 -2.52
N ILE A 182 -14.67 -0.13 -2.21
CA ILE A 182 -13.35 -0.70 -2.42
C ILE A 182 -12.72 -0.90 -1.05
N LYS A 183 -12.29 -2.14 -0.78
CA LYS A 183 -11.48 -2.46 0.39
C LYS A 183 -10.04 -2.54 -0.07
N SER A 184 -9.17 -1.75 0.51
CA SER A 184 -7.75 -1.69 0.16
C SER A 184 -6.90 -2.13 1.34
N CYS A 185 -5.80 -2.82 1.02
CA CYS A 185 -4.86 -3.37 1.98
C CYS A 185 -3.43 -3.22 1.47
N PHE A 186 -2.51 -2.98 2.39
CA PHE A 186 -1.07 -2.96 2.18
C PHE A 186 -0.41 -3.99 3.07
N TYR A 187 0.37 -4.89 2.48
CA TYR A 187 1.17 -5.87 3.22
C TYR A 187 2.46 -6.20 2.46
N ASP A 188 3.36 -6.95 3.07
CA ASP A 188 4.62 -7.35 2.47
C ASP A 188 4.84 -8.87 2.50
N ASP A 189 6.01 -9.32 2.02
CA ASP A 189 6.36 -10.74 1.99
C ASP A 189 6.51 -11.37 3.39
N ASP A 190 6.72 -10.55 4.42
CA ASP A 190 6.77 -10.96 5.83
C ASP A 190 5.36 -11.07 6.46
N LYS A 191 4.29 -10.83 5.67
CA LYS A 191 2.89 -10.80 6.08
C LYS A 191 2.59 -9.75 7.14
N ILE A 192 3.32 -8.62 7.09
CA ILE A 192 3.07 -7.47 7.94
C ILE A 192 2.06 -6.57 7.24
N TYR A 193 0.89 -6.39 7.85
CA TYR A 193 -0.12 -5.44 7.37
C TYR A 193 0.22 -4.02 7.81
N TYR A 194 0.31 -3.11 6.84
CA TYR A 194 0.70 -1.72 7.08
C TYR A 194 -0.49 -0.78 7.17
N ALA A 195 -1.50 -1.00 6.33
CA ALA A 195 -2.70 -0.20 6.30
C ALA A 195 -3.83 -1.00 5.67
N HIS A 196 -5.04 -0.80 6.19
CA HIS A 196 -6.26 -1.25 5.57
C HIS A 196 -7.30 -0.15 5.69
N TRP A 197 -8.09 0.06 4.64
CA TRP A 197 -9.19 1.02 4.68
C TRP A 197 -10.25 0.66 3.65
N GLU A 198 -11.45 1.19 3.87
CA GLU A 198 -12.53 1.15 2.89
C GLU A 198 -12.75 2.55 2.32
N TRP A 199 -13.01 2.64 1.03
CA TRP A 199 -13.33 3.89 0.34
C TRP A 199 -14.35 3.63 -0.76
N HIS A 200 -14.97 4.72 -1.24
CA HIS A 200 -16.05 4.62 -2.22
C HIS A 200 -15.64 5.20 -3.58
N LEU A 201 -16.09 4.54 -4.65
CA LEU A 201 -15.90 4.99 -6.02
C LEU A 201 -17.25 5.04 -6.73
N ALA A 202 -17.68 6.23 -7.13
CA ALA A 202 -18.89 6.44 -7.90
C ALA A 202 -18.55 6.56 -9.39
N VAL A 203 -19.04 5.61 -10.19
CA VAL A 203 -18.89 5.64 -11.65
C VAL A 203 -20.15 6.27 -12.26
N LYS A 204 -19.99 7.42 -12.90
CA LYS A 204 -21.09 8.21 -13.48
C LYS A 204 -20.95 8.36 -14.99
N LYS A 205 -22.06 8.65 -15.67
CA LYS A 205 -22.07 8.93 -17.12
C LYS A 205 -21.27 10.19 -17.46
N ASP A 206 -21.46 11.19 -16.62
CA ASP A 206 -20.83 12.49 -16.69
C ASP A 206 -20.22 12.79 -15.33
N TRP A 207 -19.29 13.73 -15.31
CA TRP A 207 -18.52 14.07 -14.13
C TRP A 207 -19.32 14.74 -13.01
#